data_AF-A0A8B8GRK2-F1
#
_entry.id   AF-A0A8B8GRK2-F1
#
_cell.length_a   1.000
_cell.length_b   1.000
_cell.length_c   1.000
_cell.angle_alpha   90.00
_cell.angle_beta   90.00
_cell.angle_gamma   90.00
#
_symmetry.space_group_name_H-M   'P 1'
#
loop_
_entity.id
_entity.type
_entity.pdbx_description
1 polymer ?
#
loop_
_entity_poly.entity_id
_entity_poly.type
_entity_poly.pdbx_seq_one_letter_code
_entity_poly.pdbx_strand_id
1 'polypeptide(L)'
;MVELSTINMIIKIYALAGFCVAAYAFYAETSLENDPDFKPLCDIRDYVNCSPAFQSPYAKGFGIVGYVFGEDVFFNVPNGLVGMIFYTVSFLLKEYYLRGKSSVLSKR
;
A
#
# COMPACT_ATOMS: atom_id res chain seq x y z
N MET A 1 14.13 -4.92 -26.19
CA MET A 1 12.80 -5.26 -25.66
C MET A 1 12.98 -5.88 -24.29
N VAL A 2 12.22 -5.45 -23.28
CA VAL A 2 12.31 -6.00 -21.92
C VAL A 2 11.55 -7.32 -21.87
N GLU A 3 12.20 -8.37 -21.38
CA GLU A 3 11.58 -9.68 -21.18
C GLU A 3 10.48 -9.63 -20.12
N LEU A 4 9.39 -10.36 -20.35
CA LEU A 4 8.27 -10.45 -19.41
C LEU A 4 8.71 -11.02 -18.05
N SER A 5 9.68 -11.95 -18.04
CA SER A 5 10.24 -12.50 -16.81
C SER A 5 10.89 -11.40 -15.94
N THR A 6 11.62 -10.48 -16.58
CA THR A 6 12.22 -9.32 -15.91
C THR A 6 11.15 -8.41 -15.32
N ILE A 7 10.08 -8.10 -16.07
CA ILE A 7 8.96 -7.30 -15.57
C ILE A 7 8.31 -7.94 -14.34
N ASN A 8 8.04 -9.24 -14.37
CA ASN A 8 7.44 -9.95 -13.25
C ASN A 8 8.34 -10.02 -12.01
N MET A 9 9.65 -10.12 -12.21
CA MET A 9 10.63 -10.06 -11.12
C MET A 9 10.61 -8.69 -10.46
N ILE A 10 10.59 -7.62 -11.27
CA ILE A 10 10.47 -6.24 -10.79
C ILE A 10 9.17 -6.07 -9.99
N ILE A 11 8.02 -6.45 -10.57
CA ILE A 11 6.72 -6.35 -9.89
C ILE A 11 6.73 -7.10 -8.56
N LYS A 12 7.31 -8.31 -8.50
CA LYS A 12 7.41 -9.08 -7.26
C LYS A 12 8.15 -8.30 -6.17
N ILE A 13 9.30 -7.75 -6.50
CA ILE A 13 10.16 -7.04 -5.54
C ILE A 13 9.46 -5.76 -5.06
N TYR A 14 8.92 -4.97 -5.99
CA TYR A 14 8.19 -3.74 -5.66
C TYR A 14 6.91 -4.01 -4.86
N ALA A 15 6.17 -5.06 -5.18
CA ALA A 15 4.97 -5.41 -4.43
C ALA A 15 5.29 -5.81 -2.99
N LEU A 16 6.35 -6.59 -2.77
CA LEU A 16 6.77 -6.97 -1.42
C LEU A 16 7.26 -5.75 -0.62
N ALA A 17 8.13 -4.92 -1.22
CA ALA A 17 8.62 -3.71 -0.57
C ALA A 17 7.47 -2.73 -0.26
N GLY A 18 6.58 -2.51 -1.23
CA GLY A 18 5.41 -1.66 -1.10
C GLY A 18 4.45 -2.15 -0.03
N PHE A 19 4.19 -3.46 0.05
CA PHE A 19 3.37 -4.05 1.11
C PHE A 19 3.95 -3.77 2.49
N CYS A 20 5.26 -3.95 2.68
CA CYS A 20 5.91 -3.66 3.97
C CYS A 20 5.79 -2.18 4.35
N VAL A 21 6.00 -1.26 3.39
CA VAL A 21 5.86 0.18 3.62
C VAL A 21 4.41 0.54 3.95
N ALA A 22 3.44 -0.03 3.23
CA ALA A 22 2.02 0.21 3.46
C ALA A 22 1.54 -0.35 4.81
N ALA A 23 2.01 -1.53 5.20
CA ALA A 23 1.74 -2.11 6.50
C ALA A 23 2.34 -1.26 7.64
N TYR A 24 3.55 -0.73 7.44
CA TYR A 24 4.17 0.18 8.38
C TYR A 24 3.39 1.50 8.50
N ALA A 25 2.95 2.07 7.38
CA ALA A 25 2.12 3.28 7.37
C ALA A 25 0.80 3.05 8.12
N PHE A 26 0.11 1.93 7.86
CA PHE A 26 -1.10 1.55 8.59
C PHE A 26 -0.85 1.43 10.11
N TYR A 27 0.23 0.76 10.48
CA TYR A 27 0.63 0.63 11.89
C TYR A 27 0.92 2.00 12.53
N ALA A 28 1.71 2.85 11.87
CA ALA A 28 2.06 4.17 12.38
C ALA A 28 0.83 5.08 12.53
N GLU A 29 -0.05 5.13 11.53
CA GLU A 29 -1.31 5.87 11.57
C GLU A 29 -2.19 5.39 12.72
N THR A 30 -2.43 4.08 12.82
CA THR A 30 -3.25 3.51 13.91
C THR A 30 -2.63 3.75 15.28
N SER A 31 -1.29 3.75 15.39
CA SER A 31 -0.61 4.02 16.65
C SER A 31 -0.74 5.48 17.07
N LEU A 32 -0.61 6.42 16.13
CA LEU A 32 -0.83 7.85 16.36
C LEU A 32 -2.28 8.17 16.75
N GLU A 33 -3.25 7.43 16.22
CA GLU A 33 -4.67 7.59 16.61
C GLU A 33 -4.94 7.14 18.04
N ASN A 34 -4.26 6.09 18.49
CA ASN A 34 -4.44 5.54 19.84
C ASN A 34 -3.58 6.26 20.90
N ASP A 35 -2.42 6.76 20.51
CA ASP A 35 -1.46 7.43 21.37
C ASP A 35 -0.81 8.62 20.65
N PRO A 36 -1.22 9.87 20.95
CA PRO A 36 -0.65 11.07 20.35
C PRO A 36 0.84 11.29 20.66
N ASP A 37 1.38 10.66 21.71
CA ASP A 37 2.81 10.74 22.07
C ASP A 37 3.66 9.70 21.33
N PHE A 38 3.04 8.79 20.58
CA PHE A 38 3.74 7.83 19.74
C PHE A 38 4.61 8.53 18.70
N LYS A 39 5.86 8.07 18.56
CA LYS A 39 6.82 8.59 17.57
C LYS A 39 7.13 7.54 16.51
N PRO A 40 6.60 7.68 15.29
CA PRO A 40 6.95 6.82 14.17
C PRO A 40 8.45 6.93 13.83
N LEU A 41 9.03 5.84 13.33
CA LEU A 41 10.39 5.78 12.79
C LEU A 41 10.59 6.69 11.56
N CYS A 42 9.50 7.00 10.85
CA CYS A 42 9.52 7.92 9.71
C CYS A 42 9.53 9.41 10.09
N ASP A 43 9.46 9.74 11.38
CA ASP A 43 9.74 11.08 11.89
C ASP A 43 11.25 11.24 12.13
N ILE A 44 11.98 11.55 11.06
CA ILE A 44 13.45 11.56 11.06
C ILE A 44 13.99 12.90 11.57
N ARG A 45 13.35 14.00 11.15
CA ARG A 45 13.73 15.38 11.46
C ARG A 45 12.49 16.27 11.43
N ASP A 46 12.60 17.49 11.94
CA ASP A 46 11.49 18.45 12.01
C ASP A 46 10.82 18.73 10.65
N TYR A 47 11.57 18.61 9.55
CA TYR A 47 11.10 18.82 8.18
C TYR A 47 10.86 17.52 7.38
N VAL A 48 11.18 16.36 7.96
CA VAL A 48 10.89 15.03 7.39
C VAL A 48 10.13 14.24 8.44
N ASN A 49 8.82 14.50 8.51
CA ASN A 49 7.90 13.88 9.44
C ASN A 49 6.69 13.30 8.70
N CYS A 50 6.34 12.08 9.08
CA CYS A 50 5.16 11.37 8.58
C CYS A 50 3.96 11.58 9.50
N SER A 51 4.15 11.89 10.79
CA SER A 51 3.05 12.09 11.73
C SER A 51 2.03 13.14 11.28
N PRO A 52 2.42 14.34 10.81
CA PRO A 52 1.45 15.33 10.33
C PRO A 52 0.67 14.84 9.10
N ALA A 53 1.30 14.02 8.25
CA ALA A 53 0.64 13.43 7.09
C ALA A 53 -0.40 12.39 7.51
N PHE A 54 -0.09 11.52 8.47
CA PHE A 54 -1.01 10.50 8.98
C PHE A 54 -2.12 11.04 9.88
N GLN A 55 -1.92 12.20 10.51
CA GLN A 55 -2.97 12.89 11.26
C GLN A 55 -3.83 13.82 10.38
N SER A 56 -3.47 13.98 9.10
CA SER A 56 -4.22 14.82 8.18
C SER A 56 -5.54 14.17 7.75
N PRO A 57 -6.55 14.96 7.33
CA PRO A 57 -7.79 14.40 6.77
C PRO A 57 -7.56 13.59 5.47
N TYR A 58 -6.37 13.68 4.87
CA TYR A 58 -6.02 12.92 3.67
C TYR A 58 -5.49 11.50 3.98
N ALA A 59 -5.25 11.18 5.26
CA ALA A 59 -4.69 9.89 5.68
C ALA A 59 -5.66 8.72 5.49
N LYS A 60 -6.97 8.98 5.61
CA LYS A 60 -8.05 8.01 5.38
C LYS A 60 -8.78 8.29 4.09
N GLY A 61 -9.10 7.25 3.33
CA GLY A 61 -9.91 7.35 2.12
C GLY A 61 -9.40 8.39 1.11
N PHE A 62 -8.09 8.66 1.12
CA PHE A 62 -7.41 9.74 0.39
C PHE A 62 -7.99 11.15 0.62
N GLY A 63 -8.75 11.38 1.69
CA GLY A 63 -9.53 12.59 1.95
C GLY A 63 -10.72 12.80 0.99
N ILE A 64 -10.95 11.85 0.07
CA ILE A 64 -12.05 11.91 -0.91
C ILE A 64 -13.26 11.18 -0.35
N VAL A 65 -13.05 10.01 0.26
CA VAL A 65 -14.15 9.19 0.78
C VAL A 65 -14.91 9.92 1.88
N GLY A 66 -14.19 10.44 2.88
CA GLY A 66 -14.77 11.26 3.95
C GLY A 66 -15.53 12.48 3.41
N TYR A 67 -14.94 13.18 2.43
CA TYR A 67 -15.55 14.36 1.81
C TYR A 67 -16.83 14.05 1.01
N VAL A 68 -16.87 12.96 0.25
CA VAL A 68 -18.00 12.64 -0.64
C VAL A 68 -19.10 11.85 0.07
N PHE A 69 -18.73 10.94 0.97
CA PHE A 69 -19.65 9.96 1.57
C PHE A 69 -19.81 10.12 3.09
N GLY A 70 -19.02 10.99 3.73
CA GLY A 70 -18.98 11.18 5.19
C GLY A 70 -17.87 10.38 5.87
N GLU A 71 -17.42 10.84 7.03
CA GLU A 71 -16.28 10.24 7.75
C GLU A 71 -16.59 8.84 8.33
N ASP A 72 -17.85 8.57 8.68
CA ASP A 72 -18.27 7.35 9.37
C ASP A 72 -18.51 6.15 8.44
N VAL A 73 -18.28 6.28 7.13
CA VAL A 73 -18.50 5.17 6.20
C VAL A 73 -17.43 4.08 6.36
N PHE A 74 -17.84 2.82 6.33
CA PHE A 74 -16.96 1.67 6.62
C PHE A 74 -15.73 1.54 5.71
N PHE A 75 -15.75 2.17 4.54
CA PHE A 75 -14.65 2.15 3.57
C PHE A 75 -13.78 3.43 3.59
N ASN A 76 -14.04 4.36 4.53
CA ASN A 76 -13.13 5.45 4.86
C ASN A 76 -12.00 4.94 5.76
N VAL A 77 -11.15 4.10 5.18
CA VAL A 77 -10.08 3.39 5.90
C VAL A 77 -8.73 4.08 5.68
N PRO A 78 -7.75 3.84 6.59
CA PRO A 78 -6.36 4.25 6.40
C PRO A 78 -5.81 3.93 5.00
N ASN A 79 -5.11 4.88 4.39
CA ASN A 79 -4.50 4.69 3.07
C ASN A 79 -3.48 3.54 3.07
N GLY A 80 -2.80 3.30 4.21
CA GLY A 80 -1.91 2.15 4.39
C GLY A 80 -2.61 0.81 4.13
N LEU A 81 -3.86 0.66 4.58
CA LEU A 81 -4.65 -0.55 4.34
C LEU A 81 -5.00 -0.72 2.85
N VAL A 82 -5.39 0.37 2.18
CA VAL A 82 -5.63 0.37 0.73
C VAL A 82 -4.36 -0.02 -0.03
N GLY A 83 -3.21 0.53 0.37
CA GLY A 83 -1.90 0.20 -0.18
C GLY A 83 -1.55 -1.29 -0.01
N MET A 84 -1.77 -1.85 1.17
CA MET A 84 -1.57 -3.29 1.42
C MET A 84 -2.37 -4.14 0.44
N ILE A 85 -3.67 -3.85 0.26
CA ILE A 85 -4.54 -4.57 -0.68
C ILE A 85 -3.99 -4.45 -2.11
N PHE A 86 -3.63 -3.24 -2.54
CA PHE A 86 -3.07 -3.00 -3.87
C PHE A 86 -1.81 -3.83 -4.14
N TYR A 87 -0.88 -3.86 -3.19
CA TYR A 87 0.37 -4.62 -3.35
C TYR A 87 0.15 -6.13 -3.28
N THR A 88 -0.79 -6.61 -2.46
CA THR A 88 -1.21 -8.03 -2.47
C THR A 88 -1.79 -8.42 -3.82
N VAL A 89 -2.72 -7.63 -4.37
CA VAL A 89 -3.31 -7.89 -5.69
C VAL A 89 -2.24 -7.88 -6.78
N SER A 90 -1.33 -6.90 -6.77
CA SER A 90 -0.20 -6.82 -7.71
C SER A 90 0.71 -8.05 -7.64
N PHE A 91 0.99 -8.53 -6.44
CA PHE A 91 1.78 -9.75 -6.22
C PHE A 91 1.08 -11.01 -6.75
N LEU A 92 -0.24 -11.10 -6.61
CA LEU A 92 -1.01 -12.26 -7.09
C LEU A 92 -1.20 -12.23 -8.62
N LEU A 93 -1.50 -11.07 -9.20
CA LEU A 93 -1.74 -10.92 -10.64
C LEU A 93 -0.54 -11.34 -11.48
N LYS A 94 0.70 -11.07 -11.03
CA LYS A 94 1.89 -11.55 -11.73
C LYS A 94 1.98 -13.09 -11.80
N GLU A 95 1.52 -13.81 -10.77
CA GLU A 95 1.51 -15.27 -10.74
C GLU A 95 0.48 -15.84 -11.73
N TYR A 96 -0.70 -15.21 -11.80
CA TYR A 96 -1.72 -15.58 -12.78
C TYR A 96 -1.23 -15.39 -14.23
N TYR A 97 -0.53 -14.29 -14.52
CA TYR A 97 0.00 -14.03 -15.86
C TYR A 97 1.10 -15.04 -16.26
N LEU A 98 1.95 -15.44 -15.30
CA LEU A 98 2.98 -16.47 -15.51
C LEU A 98 2.38 -17.86 -15.72
N ARG A 99 1.36 -18.25 -14.95
CA ARG A 99 0.64 -19.51 -15.11
C ARG A 99 -0.07 -19.58 -16.46
N GLY A 100 -0.71 -18.49 -16.88
CA GLY A 100 -1.33 -18.38 -18.20
C GLY A 100 -0.33 -18.58 -19.34
N LYS A 101 0.83 -17.91 -19.31
CA LYS A 101 1.88 -18.07 -20.33
C LYS A 101 2.51 -19.47 -20.34
N SER A 102 2.74 -20.07 -19.17
CA SER A 102 3.27 -21.44 -19.07
C SER A 102 2.32 -22.47 -19.70
N SER A 103 1.01 -22.33 -19.50
CA SER A 103 0.01 -23.22 -20.10
C SER A 103 -0.10 -23.09 -21.64
N VAL A 104 0.19 -21.90 -22.19
CA VAL A 104 0.19 -21.65 -23.64
C VAL A 104 1.49 -22.14 -24.30
N LEU A 105 2.64 -21.93 -23.66
CA LEU A 105 3.94 -22.42 -24.15
C LEU A 105 4.07 -23.95 -24.04
N SER A 106 3.43 -24.59 -23.06
CA SER A 106 3.39 -26.06 -22.95
C SER A 106 2.48 -26.72 -23.99
N LYS A 107 1.61 -25.96 -24.66
CA LYS A 107 0.71 -26.45 -25.72
C LYS A 107 1.23 -26.21 -27.13
N ARG A 108 2.40 -25.58 -27.29
CA ARG A 108 3.14 -25.51 -28.56
C ARG A 108 4.31 -26.48 -28.53
#